data_AF-A0A1I2RXI7-F1
#
_entry.id   AF-A0A1I2RXI7-F1
#
_cell.length_a   1.000
_cell.length_b   1.000
_cell.length_c   1.000
_cell.angle_alpha   90.00
_cell.angle_beta   90.00
_cell.angle_gamma   90.00
#
_symmetry.space_group_name_H-M   'P 1'
#
loop_
_entity.id
_entity.type
_entity.pdbx_description
1 polymer ?
#
loop_
_entity_poly.entity_id
_entity_poly.type
_entity_poly.pdbx_seq_one_letter_code
_entity_poly.pdbx_strand_id
1 'polypeptide(L)' 'MILGTLLMILVPVILIVAVLLAVRRFWPTSNGPSSAQPTVPQTPLDILRERFARGEIDKDEFEERRRILKDGDA' A
#
# COMPACT_ATOMS: atom_id res chain seq x y z
N MET A 1 40.59 6.03 16.76
CA MET A 1 39.94 4.69 16.83
C MET A 1 38.47 4.78 16.42
N ILE A 2 38.16 5.44 15.30
CA ILE A 2 36.78 5.61 14.79
C ILE A 2 36.49 4.70 13.59
N LEU A 3 37.54 4.28 12.88
CA LEU A 3 37.40 3.47 11.67
C LEU A 3 36.89 2.05 11.97
N GLY A 4 37.32 1.47 13.10
CA GLY A 4 36.86 0.15 13.54
C GLY A 4 35.42 0.15 14.06
N THR A 5 35.02 1.16 14.83
CA THR A 5 33.63 1.28 15.32
C THR A 5 32.67 1.60 14.19
N LEU A 6 33.09 2.41 13.20
CA LEU A 6 32.30 2.69 12.01
C LEU A 6 32.07 1.44 11.17
N LEU A 7 33.10 0.63 10.93
CA LEU A 7 32.96 -0.64 10.19
C LEU A 7 32.07 -1.65 10.92
N MET A 8 32.19 -1.75 12.25
CA MET A 8 31.40 -2.66 13.07
C MET A 8 29.90 -2.33 13.04
N ILE A 9 29.53 -1.06 12.83
CA ILE A 9 28.13 -0.61 12.69
C ILE A 9 27.67 -0.64 11.23
N LEU A 10 28.56 -0.34 10.28
CA LEU A 10 28.21 -0.27 8.86
C LEU A 10 27.79 -1.64 8.31
N VAL A 11 28.49 -2.70 8.69
CA VAL A 11 28.19 -4.07 8.25
C VAL A 11 26.77 -4.53 8.64
N PRO A 12 26.33 -4.45 9.91
CA PRO A 12 24.97 -4.83 10.27
C PRO A 12 23.91 -3.91 9.65
N VAL A 13 24.19 -2.62 9.47
CA VAL A 13 23.25 -1.68 8.80
C VAL A 13 23.00 -2.10 7.35
N ILE A 14 24.06 -2.41 6.60
CA ILE A 14 23.93 -2.89 5.21
C ILE A 14 23.15 -4.22 5.18
N LEU A 15 23.43 -5.13 6.11
CA LEU A 15 22.72 -6.41 6.21
C LEU A 15 21.22 -6.20 6.48
N ILE A 16 20.85 -5.33 7.43
CA ILE A 16 19.45 -4.99 7.73
C ILE A 16 18.76 -4.40 6.49
N VAL A 17 19.40 -3.45 5.80
CA VAL A 17 18.82 -2.85 4.58
C VAL A 17 18.63 -3.90 3.48
N ALA A 18 19.60 -4.80 3.29
CA ALA A 18 19.49 -5.88 2.31
C ALA A 18 18.33 -6.83 2.64
N VAL A 19 18.16 -7.19 3.92
CA VAL A 19 17.02 -8.01 4.38
C VAL A 19 15.70 -7.27 4.17
N LEU A 20 15.60 -5.99 4.52
CA LEU A 20 14.39 -5.18 4.28
C LEU A 20 14.05 -5.09 2.79
N LEU A 21 15.04 -4.95 1.92
CA LEU A 21 14.84 -4.91 0.46
C LEU A 21 14.41 -6.28 -0.09
N ALA A 22 15.03 -7.35 0.38
CA ALA A 22 14.69 -8.71 0.01
C ALA A 22 13.25 -9.05 0.43
N VAL A 23 12.90 -8.74 1.69
CA VAL A 23 11.55 -8.89 2.24
C VAL A 23 10.56 -8.03 1.47
N ARG A 24 10.86 -6.76 1.18
CA ARG A 24 10.00 -5.88 0.37
C ARG A 24 9.83 -6.39 -1.07
N ARG A 25 10.86 -7.02 -1.66
CA ARG A 25 10.82 -7.52 -3.04
C ARG A 25 10.09 -8.86 -3.15
N PHE A 26 10.19 -9.69 -2.10
CA PHE A 26 9.51 -10.98 -1.97
C PHE A 26 8.12 -10.89 -1.32
N TRP A 27 7.77 -9.78 -0.69
CA TRP A 27 6.37 -9.51 -0.35
C TRP A 27 5.65 -9.21 -1.67
N PRO A 28 4.79 -10.11 -2.17
CA PRO A 28 3.85 -9.70 -3.19
C PRO A 28 3.08 -8.53 -2.59
N THR A 29 3.00 -7.43 -3.34
CA THR A 29 2.06 -6.35 -3.03
C THR A 29 0.65 -6.88 -3.30
N SER A 30 0.21 -7.85 -2.49
CA SER A 30 -1.19 -8.15 -2.31
C SER A 30 -1.75 -6.99 -1.51
N ASN A 31 -2.20 -6.01 -2.26
CA ASN A 31 -3.27 -5.10 -1.95
C ASN A 31 -3.95 -5.34 -0.60
N GLY A 32 -3.97 -4.28 0.21
CA GLY A 32 -5.06 -4.00 1.11
C GLY A 32 -4.89 -4.56 2.53
N PRO A 33 -5.05 -3.74 3.56
CA PRO A 33 -5.17 -4.23 4.93
C PRO A 33 -6.47 -5.04 5.06
N SER A 34 -6.38 -6.33 4.81
CA SER A 34 -7.36 -7.31 5.27
C SER A 34 -6.96 -7.80 6.65
N SER A 35 -7.10 -6.94 7.66
CA SER A 35 -7.23 -7.39 9.05
C SER A 35 -7.78 -6.29 9.96
N ALA A 36 -9.07 -6.46 10.29
CA ALA A 36 -9.73 -6.00 11.51
C ALA A 36 -10.02 -4.50 11.67
N GLN A 37 -11.09 -4.01 11.02
CA GLN A 37 -11.90 -2.92 11.58
C GLN A 37 -13.40 -3.28 11.43
N PRO A 38 -14.24 -3.06 12.45
CA PRO A 38 -15.51 -3.74 12.64
C PRO A 38 -16.51 -3.29 11.58
N THR A 39 -17.20 -4.23 10.94
CA THR A 39 -18.49 -4.10 10.24
C THR A 39 -18.89 -2.67 9.85
N VAL A 40 -18.04 -1.97 9.09
CA VAL A 40 -18.48 -0.79 8.35
C VAL A 40 -18.88 -1.35 6.99
N PRO A 41 -20.14 -1.22 6.56
CA PRO A 41 -20.51 -1.62 5.21
C PRO A 41 -19.59 -0.88 4.25
N GLN A 42 -18.66 -1.61 3.63
CA GLN A 42 -17.73 -1.01 2.68
C GLN A 42 -18.57 -0.41 1.58
N THR A 43 -18.57 0.91 1.50
CA THR A 43 -19.41 1.60 0.54
C THR A 43 -18.89 1.26 -0.87
N PRO A 44 -19.76 1.20 -1.88
CA PRO A 44 -19.34 1.00 -3.26
C PRO A 44 -18.22 1.97 -3.70
N LEU A 45 -18.17 3.16 -3.09
CA LEU A 45 -17.14 4.18 -3.26
C LEU A 45 -15.74 3.72 -2.80
N ASP A 46 -15.64 2.96 -1.72
CA ASP A 46 -14.36 2.48 -1.19
C ASP A 46 -13.74 1.42 -2.09
N ILE A 47 -14.56 0.53 -2.65
CA ILE A 47 -14.14 -0.45 -3.65
C ILE A 47 -13.64 0.26 -4.92
N LEU A 48 -14.34 1.31 -5.36
CA LEU A 48 -13.92 2.10 -6.51
C LEU A 48 -12.58 2.81 -6.27
N ARG A 49 -12.37 3.38 -5.07
CA ARG A 49 -11.10 4.02 -4.69
C ARG A 49 -9.96 3.02 -4.64
N GLU A 50 -10.21 1.80 -4.17
CA GLU A 50 -9.19 0.75 -4.15
C GLU A 50 -8.75 0.36 -5.57
N ARG A 51 -9.70 0.21 -6.51
CA ARG A 51 -9.36 -0.10 -7.92
C ARG A 51 -8.57 1.02 -8.59
N PHE A 52 -8.88 2.28 -8.29
CA PHE A 52 -8.10 3.43 -8.75
C PHE A 52 -6.67 3.42 -8.16
N ALA A 53 -6.54 3.13 -6.86
CA ALA A 53 -5.23 3.03 -6.21
C ALA A 53 -4.38 1.86 -6.72
N ARG A 54 -5.02 0.76 -7.13
CA ARG A 54 -4.37 -0.38 -7.82
C ARG A 54 -3.99 -0.06 -9.27
N GLY A 55 -4.49 1.03 -9.85
CA GLY A 55 -4.29 1.40 -11.25
C GLY A 55 -5.10 0.56 -12.25
N GLU A 56 -6.15 -0.12 -11.78
CA GLU A 56 -7.03 -0.94 -12.63
C GLU A 56 -8.04 -0.09 -13.43
N ILE A 57 -8.28 1.14 -12.99
CA ILE A 57 -9.17 2.12 -13.63
C ILE A 57 -8.48 3.47 -13.72
N ASP A 58 -8.72 4.18 -14.82
CA ASP A 58 -8.17 5.52 -15.02
C ASP A 58 -9.01 6.59 -14.28
N LYS A 59 -8.45 7.81 -14.18
CA LYS A 59 -9.09 8.93 -13.48
C LYS A 59 -10.48 9.26 -14.03
N ASP A 60 -10.65 9.23 -15.35
CA ASP A 60 -11.92 9.56 -15.99
C ASP A 60 -13.02 8.54 -15.62
N GLU A 61 -12.68 7.24 -15.63
CA GLU A 61 -13.58 6.15 -15.23
C GLU A 61 -13.91 6.19 -13.73
N PHE A 62 -12.95 6.59 -12.90
CA PHE A 62 -13.16 6.81 -11.47
C PHE A 62 -14.16 7.95 -11.22
N GLU A 63 -14.03 9.08 -11.92
CA GLU A 63 -14.91 10.23 -11.72
C GLU A 63 -16.35 9.98 -12.19
N GLU A 64 -16.53 9.24 -13.29
CA GLU A 64 -17.85 8.85 -13.80
C GLU A 64 -18.58 7.94 -12.81
N ARG A 65 -17.93 6.85 -12.39
CA ARG A 65 -18.53 5.91 -11.43
C ARG A 65 -18.74 6.52 -10.05
N ARG A 66 -17.85 7.43 -9.62
CA ARG A 66 -18.00 8.16 -8.35
C ARG A 66 -19.25 9.03 -8.35
N ARG A 67 -19.59 9.67 -9.47
CA ARG A 67 -20.82 10.48 -9.59
C ARG A 67 -22.07 9.61 -9.52
N ILE A 68 -22.10 8.52 -10.29
CA ILE A 68 -23.23 7.58 -10.31
C ILE A 68 -23.51 7.02 -8.92
N LEU A 69 -22.47 6.61 -8.19
CA LEU A 69 -22.60 6.09 -6.83
C LEU A 69 -23.10 7.15 -5.84
N LYS A 70 -22.63 8.40 -5.98
CA LYS A 70 -23.05 9.50 -5.10
C LYS A 70 -24.52 9.89 -5.32
N ASP A 71 -25.00 9.79 -6.56
CA ASP A 71 -26.38 10.16 -6.93
C ASP A 71 -27.38 9.02 -6.65
N GLY A 72 -26.94 7.75 -6.61
CA GLY A 72 -27.77 6.59 -6.29
C GLY A 72 -27.99 6.34 -4.79
N ASP A 73 -27.18 6.96 -3.93
CA ASP A 73 -27.29 6.93 -2.46
C ASP A 73 -28.06 8.15 -1.89
N ALA A 74 -28.63 9.01 -2.76
CA ALA A 74 -29.43 10.21 -2.41
C ALA A 74 -30.94 9.96 -2.58
#